data_AF-A0A530QFQ2-F1
#
_entry.id   AF-A0A530QFQ2-F1
#
_cell.length_a   1.000
_cell.length_b   1.000
_cell.length_c   1.000
_cell.angle_alpha   90.00
_cell.angle_beta   90.00
_cell.angle_gamma   90.00
#
_symmetry.space_group_name_H-M   'P 1'
#
loop_
_entity.id
_entity.type
_entity.pdbx_description
1 polymer ?
#
loop_
_entity_poly.entity_id
_entity_poly.type
_entity_poly.pdbx_seq_one_letter_code
_entity_poly.pdbx_strand_id
1 'polypeptide(L)' 'MAAPSVALVWYLVIAGPQGGMVVLPSTFDTREQCTNAVTEYQKQPTPQGWAVQ' A
#
# COMPACT_ATOMS: atom_id res chain seq x y z
N MET A 1 -20.26 9.00 -25.75
CA MET A 1 -19.73 9.50 -24.47
C MET A 1 -19.21 8.30 -23.72
N ALA A 2 -17.88 8.17 -23.54
CA ALA A 2 -17.32 7.06 -22.77
C ALA A 2 -17.61 7.33 -21.28
N ALA A 3 -18.26 6.38 -20.60
CA ALA A 3 -18.46 6.46 -19.16
C ALA A 3 -17.09 6.43 -18.46
N PRO A 4 -16.85 7.25 -17.42
CA PRO A 4 -15.62 7.16 -16.65
C PRO A 4 -15.61 5.79 -15.97
N SER A 5 -14.78 4.88 -16.48
CA SER A 5 -14.49 3.61 -15.82
C SER A 5 -13.75 3.95 -14.53
N VAL A 6 -14.47 3.93 -13.41
CA VAL A 6 -13.88 4.07 -12.07
C VAL A 6 -13.03 2.83 -11.84
N ALA A 7 -11.73 2.95 -12.06
CA ALA A 7 -10.78 1.91 -11.71
C ALA A 7 -10.62 1.90 -10.18
N LEU A 8 -11.00 0.79 -9.55
CA LEU A 8 -10.68 0.55 -8.14
C LEU A 8 -9.20 0.22 -8.05
N VAL A 9 -8.42 1.18 -7.55
CA VAL A 9 -6.98 1.02 -7.33
C VAL A 9 -6.71 0.77 -5.85
N TRP A 10 -5.81 -0.16 -5.56
CA TRP A 10 -5.36 -0.48 -4.21
C TRP A 10 -3.96 0.10 -3.98
N TYR A 11 -3.71 0.65 -2.80
CA TYR A 11 -2.43 1.24 -2.42
C TYR A 11 -1.88 0.57 -1.17
N LEU A 12 -0.56 0.39 -1.13
CA LEU A 12 0.15 0.10 0.11
C LEU A 12 0.49 1.41 0.82
N VAL A 13 0.06 1.55 2.07
CA VAL A 13 0.39 2.69 2.93
C VAL A 13 1.25 2.20 4.08
N ILE A 14 2.35 2.90 4.34
CA ILE A 14 3.25 2.61 5.43
C ILE A 14 3.20 3.78 6.41
N ALA A 15 2.82 3.52 7.66
CA ALA A 15 2.77 4.53 8.70
C ALA A 15 4.15 4.70 9.36
N GLY A 16 4.66 5.92 9.34
CA GLY A 16 5.92 6.29 9.95
C GLY A 16 5.77 6.66 11.44
N PRO A 17 6.89 6.69 12.19
CA PRO A 17 6.91 6.89 13.65
C PRO A 17 6.34 8.22 14.16
N GLN A 18 6.12 9.19 13.28
CA GLN A 18 5.63 10.54 13.62
C GLN A 18 4.27 10.85 13.00
N GLY A 19 3.53 9.82 12.54
CA GLY A 19 2.24 10.02 11.86
C GLY A 19 2.38 10.43 10.39
N GLY A 20 3.60 10.43 9.84
CA GLY A 20 3.83 10.54 8.40
C GLY A 20 3.37 9.27 7.69
N MET A 21 2.76 9.40 6.52
CA MET A 21 2.37 8.26 5.68
C MET A 21 3.23 8.22 4.43
N VAL A 22 3.85 7.09 4.15
CA VAL A 22 4.49 6.84 2.85
C VAL A 22 3.57 5.92 2.06
N VAL A 23 2.98 6.44 1.00
CA VAL A 23 2.21 5.64 0.04
C VAL A 23 3.18 5.18 -1.04
N LEU A 24 3.22 3.88 -1.33
CA LEU A 24 3.99 3.42 -2.47
C LEU A 24 3.40 4.03 -3.76
N PRO A 25 4.25 4.55 -4.67
CA PRO A 25 3.78 5.21 -5.89
C PRO A 25 3.09 4.24 -6.86
N SER A 26 3.25 2.92 -6.66
CA SER A 26 2.64 1.88 -7.48
C SER A 26 1.28 1.47 -6.92
N THR A 27 0.24 1.62 -7.73
CA THR A 27 -1.10 1.06 -7.50
C THR A 27 -1.15 -0.42 -7.85
N PHE A 28 -1.99 -1.17 -7.15
CA PHE A 28 -2.37 -2.53 -7.52
C PHE A 28 -3.78 -2.55 -8.12
N ASP A 29 -3.97 -3.36 -9.16
CA ASP A 29 -5.26 -3.53 -9.82
C ASP A 29 -6.25 -4.38 -9.00
N THR A 30 -5.73 -5.26 -8.12
CA THR A 30 -6.57 -6.15 -7.30
C THR A 30 -6.18 -6.12 -5.83
N ARG A 31 -7.17 -6.42 -4.98
CA ARG A 31 -6.97 -6.54 -3.52
C ARG A 31 -5.95 -7.61 -3.15
N GLU A 32 -5.95 -8.73 -3.87
CA GLU A 32 -5.04 -9.85 -3.62
C GLU A 32 -3.60 -9.47 -3.90
N GLN A 33 -3.33 -8.72 -4.98
CA GLN A 33 -2.00 -8.19 -5.25
C GLN A 33 -1.52 -7.25 -4.14
N CYS A 34 -2.39 -6.36 -3.66
CA CYS A 34 -2.09 -5.48 -2.53
C CYS A 34 -1.79 -6.28 -1.25
N THR A 35 -2.59 -7.31 -0.95
CA THR A 35 -2.44 -8.14 0.26
C THR A 35 -1.15 -8.96 0.24
N ASN A 36 -0.78 -9.49 -0.94
CA ASN A 36 0.51 -10.16 -1.12
C ASN A 36 1.67 -9.18 -0.92
N ALA A 37 1.58 -7.96 -1.46
CA ALA A 37 2.61 -6.95 -1.28
C ALA A 37 2.78 -6.53 0.20
N VAL A 38 1.68 -6.42 0.96
CA VAL A 38 1.75 -6.22 2.43
C VAL A 38 2.53 -7.36 3.08
N THR A 39 2.21 -8.61 2.72
CA THR A 39 2.83 -9.80 3.31
C THR A 39 4.32 -9.87 2.99
N GLU A 40 4.73 -9.55 1.76
CA GLU A 40 6.15 -9.48 1.37
C GLU A 40 6.87 -8.34 2.11
N TYR A 41 6.22 -7.18 2.26
CA TYR A 41 6.79 -6.06 3.00
C TYR A 41 7.01 -6.40 4.48
N GLN A 42 6.08 -7.13 5.11
CA GLN A 42 6.20 -7.58 6.50
C GLN A 42 7.36 -8.56 6.75
N LYS A 43 7.84 -9.26 5.71
CA LYS A 43 9.03 -10.14 5.83
C LYS A 43 10.32 -9.33 5.94
N GLN A 44 10.33 -8.09 5.47
CA GLN A 44 11.48 -7.22 5.61
C GLN A 44 11.52 -6.70 7.05
N PRO A 45 12.71 -6.59 7.68
CA PRO A 45 12.81 -6.03 9.01
C PRO A 45 12.30 -4.59 8.97
N THR A 46 11.16 -4.35 9.60
CA THR A 46 10.57 -3.03 9.71
C THR A 46 11.58 -2.10 10.39
N PRO A 47 12.03 -1.02 9.72
CA PRO A 47 12.94 -0.06 10.33
C PRO A 47 12.33 0.44 11.65
N GLN A 48 13.14 0.53 12.71
CA GLN A 48 12.64 0.93 14.04
C GLN A 48 11.82 2.22 13.94
N GLY A 49 10.59 2.17 14.47
CA GLY A 49 9.63 3.27 14.44
C GLY A 49 8.57 3.19 13.33
N TRP A 50 8.68 2.28 12.36
CA TRP A 50 7.69 2.17 11.30
C TRP A 50 6.60 1.16 11.68
N ALA A 51 5.34 1.52 11.50
CA ALA A 51 4.18 0.65 11.72
C ALA A 51 3.51 0.35 10.36
N VAL A 52 3.26 -0.92 10.10
CA VAL A 52 2.51 -1.36 8.92
C VAL A 52 1.09 -1.62 9.38
N GLN A 53 0.10 -0.96 8.78
CA GLN A 53 -1.33 -1.15 9.08
C GLN A 53 -2.08 -1.61 7.84
#